data_AF-A0A966SGZ5-F1
#
_entry.id   AF-A0A966SGZ5-F1
#
_cell.length_a   1.000
_cell.length_b   1.000
_cell.length_c   1.000
_cell.angle_alpha   90.00
_cell.angle_beta   90.00
_cell.angle_gamma   90.00
#
_symmetry.space_group_name_H-M   'P 1'
#
loop_
_entity.id
_entity.type
_entity.pdbx_description
1 polymer ?
#
loop_
_entity_poly.entity_id
_entity_poly.type
_entity_poly.pdbx_seq_one_letter_code
_entity_poly.pdbx_strand_id
1 'polypeptide(L)'
;TLRGNDLLMIDVPEARISASPNLRFKVAGRDLAATGTVNIPEARIVPADLTGATLTSADETLVGAEPRDPQSSFRVSSNLRLTLGDRVTLDSFGLSGRLAGALNVVTSADGVNRGSGELGIAEGKYAALGRRLDIERGRLIFSGGLLGDPGVDLRATKEFPDVKAGVNVRGTLREPRMTFFSEPSLPQSQVVSLILAGGTLETAQSSNIASSGRDAILAQGGAILAQQLGQRIGIEDVGIEQNLANETSLVFGKYLSSRLYVSYGVSLAEAINTLKLRYSINDRWTLRTEAGKEASAEIVYTVEKN
;
A
#
# COMPACT_ATOMS: atom_id res chain seq x y z
N THR A 1 -5.23 21.99 35.26
CA THR A 1 -4.76 20.63 34.92
C THR A 1 -5.90 19.90 34.27
N LEU A 2 -5.63 18.99 33.34
CA LEU A 2 -6.65 18.18 32.66
C LEU A 2 -6.35 16.71 32.95
N ARG A 3 -7.36 15.99 33.40
CA ARG A 3 -7.32 14.54 33.54
C ARG A 3 -8.53 13.97 32.82
N GLY A 4 -8.29 12.98 31.97
CA GLY A 4 -9.32 12.26 31.25
C GLY A 4 -9.07 10.76 31.38
N ASN A 5 -10.15 10.00 31.36
CA ASN A 5 -10.10 8.54 31.33
C ASN A 5 -10.87 8.08 30.09
N ASP A 6 -10.21 7.30 29.25
CA ASP A 6 -10.78 6.66 28.05
C ASP A 6 -11.59 7.62 27.15
N LEU A 7 -11.04 8.81 26.92
CA LEU A 7 -11.69 9.82 26.09
C LEU A 7 -11.50 9.46 24.62
N LEU A 8 -12.59 9.38 23.86
CA LEU A 8 -12.54 9.28 22.41
C LEU A 8 -12.00 10.59 21.83
N MET A 9 -10.77 10.56 21.32
CA MET A 9 -10.06 11.73 20.80
C MET A 9 -10.25 11.91 19.29
N ILE A 10 -10.26 10.79 18.56
CA ILE A 10 -10.41 10.75 17.11
C ILE A 10 -11.44 9.67 16.79
N ASP A 11 -12.42 10.03 15.99
CA ASP A 11 -13.46 9.13 15.49
C ASP A 11 -13.73 9.44 14.02
N VAL A 12 -12.81 9.00 13.17
CA VAL A 12 -12.92 9.08 11.71
C VAL A 12 -12.83 7.66 11.13
N PRO A 13 -13.38 7.40 9.93
CA PRO A 13 -13.35 6.07 9.32
C PRO A 13 -11.95 5.44 9.29
N GLU A 14 -10.92 6.27 9.12
CA GLU A 14 -9.51 5.90 8.97
C GLU A 14 -8.81 5.69 10.32
N ALA A 15 -9.33 6.28 11.39
CA ALA A 15 -8.69 6.26 12.70
C ALA A 15 -9.69 6.42 13.84
N ARG A 16 -9.64 5.49 14.79
CA ARG A 16 -10.36 5.61 16.05
C ARG A 16 -9.38 5.50 17.20
N ILE A 17 -9.27 6.56 18.00
CA ILE A 17 -8.25 6.64 19.07
C ILE A 17 -8.91 7.07 20.37
N SER A 18 -8.76 6.23 21.39
CA SER A 18 -9.05 6.58 22.78
C SER A 18 -7.76 7.07 23.47
N ALA A 19 -7.90 8.00 24.41
CA ALA A 19 -6.77 8.42 25.22
C ALA A 19 -7.18 8.79 26.65
N SER A 20 -6.28 8.50 27.58
CA SER A 20 -6.37 8.90 28.98
C SER A 20 -5.27 9.93 29.27
N PRO A 21 -5.53 11.23 29.03
CA PRO A 21 -4.54 12.28 29.24
C PRO A 21 -4.44 12.69 30.71
N ASN A 22 -3.22 12.99 31.17
CA ASN A 22 -2.94 13.68 32.43
C ASN A 22 -1.99 14.84 32.14
N LEU A 23 -2.58 16.00 31.87
CA LEU A 23 -1.90 17.16 31.32
C LEU A 23 -1.94 18.36 32.27
N ARG A 24 -0.87 19.13 32.26
CA ARG A 24 -0.77 20.44 32.90
C ARG A 24 -0.65 21.48 31.81
N PHE A 25 -1.45 22.53 31.95
CA PHE A 25 -1.45 23.65 31.02
C PHE A 25 -0.91 24.89 31.74
N LYS A 26 -0.07 25.64 31.04
CA LYS A 26 0.31 27.01 31.40
C LYS A 26 -0.13 27.92 30.27
N VAL A 27 -0.84 28.98 30.62
CA VAL A 27 -1.31 29.99 29.66
C VAL A 27 -0.69 31.32 30.08
N ALA A 28 0.06 31.93 29.16
CA ALA A 28 0.67 33.24 29.35
C ALA A 28 0.32 34.12 28.13
N GLY A 29 -0.73 34.94 28.27
CA GLY A 29 -1.28 35.70 27.15
C GLY A 29 -1.78 34.76 26.05
N ARG A 30 -1.03 34.71 24.93
CA ARG A 30 -1.34 33.89 23.76
C ARG A 30 -0.50 32.62 23.65
N ASP A 31 0.40 32.40 24.59
CA ASP A 31 1.25 31.22 24.64
C ASP A 31 0.57 30.15 25.50
N LEU A 32 0.26 29.02 24.87
CA LEU A 32 -0.31 27.84 25.52
C LEU A 32 0.77 26.76 25.55
N ALA A 33 1.18 26.36 26.75
CA ALA A 33 2.12 25.28 26.95
C ALA A 33 1.41 24.09 27.62
N ALA A 34 1.49 22.92 27.00
CA ALA A 34 0.97 21.66 27.52
C ALA A 34 2.11 20.73 27.92
N THR A 35 2.04 20.11 29.09
CA THR A 35 3.03 19.09 29.52
C THR A 35 2.34 17.97 30.27
N GLY A 36 2.73 16.72 30.00
CA GLY A 36 2.21 15.59 30.75
C GLY A 36 2.32 14.27 30.03
N THR A 37 1.49 13.32 30.43
CA THR A 37 1.44 11.97 29.90
C THR A 37 0.11 11.71 29.22
N VAL A 38 0.13 10.96 28.13
CA VAL A 38 -1.06 10.50 27.42
C VAL A 38 -0.96 9.00 27.25
N ASN A 39 -1.85 8.26 27.90
CA ASN A 39 -1.93 6.81 27.72
C ASN A 39 -2.98 6.52 26.64
N ILE A 40 -2.66 5.65 25.68
CA ILE A 40 -3.55 5.27 24.58
C ILE A 40 -3.93 3.81 24.81
N PRO A 41 -5.02 3.51 25.55
CA PRO A 41 -5.37 2.14 25.88
C PRO A 41 -5.83 1.35 24.65
N GLU A 42 -6.60 2.00 23.75
CA GLU A 42 -7.01 1.45 22.46
C GLU A 42 -6.85 2.47 21.34
N ALA A 43 -6.40 1.97 20.19
CA ALA A 43 -6.45 2.72 18.94
C ALA A 43 -6.53 1.74 17.76
N ARG A 44 -7.26 2.14 16.73
CA ARG A 44 -7.38 1.43 15.47
C ARG A 44 -7.08 2.40 14.35
N ILE A 45 -6.02 2.13 13.61
CA ILE A 45 -5.60 2.93 12.46
C ILE A 45 -5.72 2.03 11.23
N VAL A 46 -6.47 2.48 10.23
CA VAL A 46 -6.66 1.79 8.95
C VAL A 46 -6.25 2.72 7.81
N PRO A 47 -5.88 2.23 6.61
CA PRO A 47 -5.56 3.14 5.52
C PRO A 47 -6.80 3.96 5.15
N ALA A 48 -6.59 5.21 4.77
CA ALA A 48 -7.65 6.03 4.20
C ALA A 48 -8.14 5.39 2.90
N ASP A 49 -9.46 5.29 2.75
CA ASP A 49 -10.03 4.93 1.47
C ASP A 49 -9.92 6.14 0.53
N LEU A 50 -8.89 6.12 -0.31
CA LEU A 50 -8.65 7.17 -1.29
C LEU A 50 -9.49 6.97 -2.56
N THR A 51 -10.36 5.95 -2.62
CA THR A 51 -11.25 5.76 -3.77
C THR A 51 -12.28 6.88 -3.81
N GLY A 52 -12.05 7.86 -4.69
CA GLY A 52 -12.85 9.09 -4.78
C GLY A 52 -12.20 10.32 -4.15
N ALA A 53 -11.00 10.21 -3.56
CA ALA A 53 -10.24 11.37 -3.12
C ALA A 53 -9.68 12.10 -4.35
N THR A 54 -10.34 13.19 -4.75
CA THR A 54 -9.68 14.21 -5.56
C THR A 54 -8.60 14.83 -4.70
N LEU A 55 -7.34 14.75 -5.13
CA LEU A 55 -6.28 15.62 -4.62
C LEU A 55 -6.81 17.04 -4.78
N THR A 56 -7.24 17.67 -3.70
CA THR A 56 -7.53 19.09 -3.69
C THR A 56 -6.27 19.76 -4.21
N SER A 57 -6.39 20.51 -5.31
CA SER A 57 -5.27 21.28 -5.84
C SER A 57 -4.69 22.12 -4.69
N ALA A 58 -3.39 22.43 -4.72
CA ALA A 58 -2.77 23.28 -3.71
C ALA A 58 -3.43 24.68 -3.59
N ASP A 59 -4.33 24.99 -4.52
CA ASP A 59 -5.09 26.24 -4.65
C ASP A 59 -6.58 26.13 -4.26
N GLU A 60 -7.04 25.01 -3.69
CA GLU A 60 -8.42 24.91 -3.23
C GLU A 60 -8.58 25.67 -1.89
N THR A 61 -9.22 26.83 -1.98
CA THR A 61 -9.63 27.61 -0.80
C THR A 61 -11.01 27.16 -0.37
N LEU A 62 -11.19 26.86 0.92
CA LEU A 62 -12.51 26.63 1.51
C LEU A 62 -13.36 27.90 1.35
N VAL A 63 -14.25 27.92 0.36
CA VAL A 63 -15.20 29.02 0.15
C VAL A 63 -16.17 29.02 1.33
N GLY A 64 -15.95 29.95 2.27
CA GLY A 64 -16.75 30.07 3.51
C GLY A 64 -15.95 29.98 4.81
N ALA A 65 -14.65 29.70 4.76
CA ALA A 65 -13.78 29.95 5.91
C ALA A 65 -13.50 31.45 5.99
N GLU A 66 -14.07 32.14 6.97
CA GLU A 66 -13.62 33.50 7.31
C GLU A 66 -12.09 33.48 7.44
N PRO A 67 -11.36 34.43 6.82
CA PRO A 67 -9.92 34.50 6.93
C PRO A 67 -9.56 34.61 8.42
N ARG A 68 -9.12 33.51 9.02
CA ARG A 68 -8.57 33.51 10.37
C ARG A 68 -7.38 34.43 10.33
N ASP A 69 -7.52 35.59 10.96
CA ASP A 69 -6.42 36.52 11.17
C ASP A 69 -5.22 35.72 11.73
N PRO A 70 -4.08 35.63 11.02
CA PRO A 70 -2.92 34.90 11.48
C PRO A 70 -2.42 35.39 12.85
N GLN A 71 -2.69 36.66 13.18
CA GLN A 71 -2.37 37.28 14.47
C GLN A 71 -3.33 36.89 15.59
N SER A 72 -4.44 36.20 15.27
CA SER A 72 -5.43 35.69 16.22
C SER A 72 -5.20 34.24 16.68
N SER A 73 -4.13 33.57 16.21
CA SER A 73 -3.80 32.21 16.63
C SER A 73 -3.09 32.15 18.00
N PHE A 74 -3.31 31.08 18.75
CA PHE A 74 -2.52 30.77 19.96
C PHE A 74 -1.21 30.11 19.53
N ARG A 75 -0.08 30.48 20.15
CA ARG A 75 1.18 29.75 19.98
C ARG A 75 1.17 28.56 20.93
N VAL A 76 0.99 27.37 20.36
CA VAL A 76 0.88 26.13 21.13
C VAL A 76 2.25 25.45 21.18
N SER A 77 2.73 25.20 22.39
CA SER A 77 3.89 24.34 22.64
C SER A 77 3.48 23.16 23.49
N SER A 78 4.11 22.00 23.26
CA SER A 78 3.77 20.79 23.98
C SER A 78 5.01 19.96 24.30
N ASN A 79 4.99 19.26 25.43
CA ASN A 79 5.93 18.19 25.77
C ASN A 79 5.14 17.05 26.39
N LEU A 80 4.84 16.05 25.58
CA LEU A 80 3.90 14.98 25.89
C LEU A 80 4.63 13.64 25.82
N ARG A 81 4.51 12.81 26.86
CA ARG A 81 4.89 11.41 26.80
C ARG A 81 3.69 10.56 26.45
N LEU A 82 3.67 10.02 25.25
CA LEU A 82 2.65 9.11 24.74
C LEU A 82 3.09 7.67 25.06
N THR A 83 2.18 6.88 25.63
CA THR A 83 2.42 5.46 25.90
C THR A 83 1.30 4.64 25.27
N LEU A 84 1.65 3.67 24.44
CA LEU A 84 0.70 2.78 23.78
C LEU A 84 0.34 1.63 24.72
N GLY A 85 -0.95 1.34 24.84
CA GLY A 85 -1.47 0.16 25.54
C GLY A 85 -1.53 -1.07 24.64
N ASP A 86 -2.18 -2.13 25.13
CA ASP A 86 -2.18 -3.44 24.48
C ASP A 86 -3.16 -3.56 23.31
N ARG A 87 -4.09 -2.61 23.14
CA ARG A 87 -5.12 -2.65 22.08
C ARG A 87 -4.91 -1.60 21.01
N VAL A 88 -3.65 -1.33 20.67
CA VAL A 88 -3.25 -0.41 19.62
C VAL A 88 -2.92 -1.20 18.35
N THR A 89 -3.77 -1.09 17.34
CA THR A 89 -3.67 -1.82 16.08
C THR A 89 -3.48 -0.88 14.90
N LEU A 90 -2.64 -1.30 13.96
CA LEU A 90 -2.37 -0.62 12.72
C LEU A 90 -2.58 -1.59 11.57
N ASP A 91 -3.39 -1.20 10.60
CA ASP A 91 -3.46 -1.77 9.26
C ASP A 91 -3.19 -0.60 8.31
N SER A 92 -2.06 -0.56 7.61
CA SER A 92 -1.76 0.51 6.67
C SER A 92 -0.55 0.17 5.82
N PHE A 93 -0.55 0.57 4.54
CA PHE A 93 0.57 0.37 3.60
C PHE A 93 1.12 -1.07 3.59
N GLY A 94 0.24 -2.06 3.72
CA GLY A 94 0.61 -3.48 3.77
C GLY A 94 1.07 -3.99 5.14
N LEU A 95 1.35 -3.12 6.11
CA LEU A 95 1.63 -3.51 7.49
C LEU A 95 0.31 -3.71 8.24
N SER A 96 0.15 -4.88 8.85
CA SER A 96 -0.95 -5.18 9.77
C SER A 96 -0.39 -5.71 11.09
N GLY A 97 -0.74 -5.14 12.23
CA GLY A 97 -0.21 -5.60 13.50
C GLY A 97 -0.55 -4.75 14.71
N ARG A 98 -0.04 -5.19 15.86
CA ARG A 98 -0.16 -4.50 17.14
C ARG A 98 1.07 -3.65 17.41
N LEU A 99 0.86 -2.37 17.65
CA LEU A 99 1.91 -1.44 18.04
C LEU A 99 2.08 -1.43 19.56
N ALA A 100 3.30 -1.24 20.00
CA ALA A 100 3.66 -1.11 21.42
C ALA A 100 4.80 -0.10 21.58
N GLY A 101 4.96 0.43 22.78
CA GLY A 101 6.08 1.33 23.11
C GLY A 101 5.63 2.71 23.56
N ALA A 102 6.57 3.65 23.53
CA ALA A 102 6.36 4.98 24.04
C ALA A 102 7.16 6.02 23.25
N LEU A 103 6.58 7.21 23.14
CA LEU A 103 7.11 8.31 22.37
C LEU A 103 6.98 9.61 23.16
N ASN A 104 8.08 10.34 23.27
CA ASN A 104 8.04 11.72 23.74
C ASN A 104 7.88 12.63 22.52
N VAL A 105 6.82 13.44 22.52
CA VAL A 105 6.50 14.37 21.45
C VAL A 105 6.62 15.78 21.98
N VAL A 106 7.43 16.58 21.30
CA VAL A 106 7.64 17.99 21.61
C VAL A 106 7.15 18.81 20.42
N THR A 107 6.16 19.66 20.66
CA THR A 107 5.71 20.67 19.70
C THR A 107 6.33 21.99 20.10
N SER A 108 7.14 22.58 19.22
CA SER A 108 7.70 23.91 19.42
C SER A 108 6.67 24.98 19.03
N ALA A 109 6.88 26.23 19.48
CA ALA A 109 5.97 27.35 19.18
C ALA A 109 5.91 27.73 17.68
N ASP A 110 6.83 27.19 16.87
CA ASP A 110 6.83 27.24 15.41
C ASP A 110 5.91 26.18 14.75
N GLY A 111 5.23 25.36 15.55
CA GLY A 111 4.34 24.28 15.10
C GLY A 111 5.07 23.00 14.66
N VAL A 112 6.40 22.95 14.76
CA VAL A 112 7.17 21.77 14.35
C VAL A 112 7.12 20.70 15.45
N ASN A 113 6.63 19.52 15.07
CA ASN A 113 6.56 18.35 15.95
C ASN A 113 7.82 17.50 15.84
N ARG A 114 8.53 17.37 16.96
CA ARG A 114 9.70 16.52 17.11
C ARG A 114 9.41 15.37 18.06
N GLY A 115 9.99 14.20 17.79
CA GLY A 115 9.73 12.99 18.56
C GLY A 115 11.00 12.28 18.98
N SER A 116 11.02 11.72 20.19
CA SER A 116 12.06 10.77 20.63
C SER A 116 11.47 9.57 21.35
N GLY A 117 11.99 8.38 21.06
CA GLY A 117 11.46 7.12 21.58
C GLY A 117 11.40 6.03 20.52
N GLU A 118 10.65 4.99 20.82
CA GLU A 118 10.56 3.81 19.98
C GLU A 118 9.15 3.23 20.00
N LEU A 119 8.63 2.93 18.82
CA LEU A 119 7.41 2.17 18.63
C LEU A 119 7.77 0.83 17.98
N GLY A 120 7.42 -0.27 18.63
CA GLY A 120 7.60 -1.62 18.13
C GLY A 120 6.32 -2.19 17.56
N ILE A 121 6.45 -3.13 16.63
CA ILE A 121 5.38 -4.02 16.20
C ILE A 121 5.58 -5.31 16.98
N ALA A 122 4.72 -5.55 17.97
CA ALA A 122 4.84 -6.71 18.84
C ALA A 122 4.46 -7.99 18.10
N GLU A 123 3.39 -7.93 17.31
CA GLU A 123 2.87 -9.03 16.51
C GLU A 123 2.26 -8.46 15.23
N GLY A 124 2.56 -9.04 14.07
CA GLY A 124 2.01 -8.54 12.82
C GLY A 124 2.50 -9.25 11.58
N LYS A 125 1.91 -8.88 10.45
CA LYS A 125 2.26 -9.33 9.10
C LYS A 125 2.51 -8.12 8.22
N TYR A 126 3.49 -8.23 7.34
CA TYR A 126 3.79 -7.23 6.32
C TYR A 126 3.52 -7.79 4.93
N ALA A 127 2.72 -7.08 4.15
CA ALA A 127 2.41 -7.42 2.78
C ALA A 127 3.46 -6.79 1.85
N ALA A 128 4.32 -7.62 1.28
CA ALA A 128 5.30 -7.23 0.28
C ALA A 128 5.10 -8.09 -0.97
N LEU A 129 5.15 -7.47 -2.15
CA LEU A 129 5.12 -8.19 -3.44
C LEU A 129 3.92 -9.16 -3.56
N GLY A 130 2.74 -8.73 -3.07
CA GLY A 130 1.52 -9.54 -3.08
C GLY A 130 1.45 -10.68 -2.06
N ARG A 131 2.44 -10.82 -1.17
CA ARG A 131 2.47 -11.85 -0.12
C ARG A 131 2.53 -11.28 1.28
N ARG A 132 1.90 -11.98 2.22
CA ARG A 132 2.00 -11.68 3.65
C ARG A 132 3.18 -12.42 4.25
N LEU A 133 4.15 -11.65 4.74
CA LEU A 133 5.32 -12.08 5.48
C LEU A 133 5.07 -11.89 6.97
N ASP A 134 5.52 -12.82 7.79
CA ASP A 134 5.42 -12.75 9.25
C ASP A 134 6.54 -11.83 9.79
N ILE A 135 6.17 -10.85 10.62
CA ILE A 135 7.13 -9.88 11.15
C ILE A 135 7.87 -10.51 12.31
N GLU A 136 9.18 -10.68 12.16
CA GLU A 136 10.08 -11.14 13.25
C GLU A 136 10.54 -9.97 14.11
N ARG A 137 10.69 -8.79 13.50
CA ARG A 137 11.10 -7.56 14.16
C ARG A 137 10.55 -6.38 13.39
N GLY A 138 9.89 -5.44 14.07
CA GLY A 138 9.46 -4.20 13.47
C GLY A 138 9.60 -3.05 14.46
N ARG A 139 10.40 -2.04 14.14
CA ARG A 139 10.68 -0.90 15.01
C ARG A 139 10.66 0.39 14.21
N LEU A 140 10.03 1.41 14.80
CA LEU A 140 10.09 2.80 14.40
C LEU A 140 10.87 3.56 15.47
N ILE A 141 11.99 4.14 15.07
CA ILE A 141 12.96 4.76 15.95
C ILE A 141 12.91 6.27 15.72
N PHE A 142 12.61 7.00 16.79
CA PHE A 142 12.53 8.45 16.78
C PHE A 142 13.75 9.02 17.50
N SER A 143 14.63 9.69 16.76
CA SER A 143 15.94 10.18 17.23
C SER A 143 15.94 11.65 17.65
N GLY A 144 14.77 12.27 17.89
CA GLY A 144 14.64 13.70 18.20
C GLY A 144 14.36 14.58 16.97
N GLY A 145 14.30 13.98 15.79
CA GLY A 145 13.95 14.63 14.53
C GLY A 145 12.45 14.85 14.35
N LEU A 146 12.03 15.08 13.10
CA LEU A 146 10.62 15.26 12.74
C LEU A 146 9.81 14.00 13.03
N LEU A 147 8.63 14.16 13.63
CA LEU A 147 7.75 13.05 13.97
C LEU A 147 7.26 12.26 12.74
N GLY A 148 7.19 12.91 11.57
CA GLY A 148 6.70 12.32 10.32
C GLY A 148 7.76 11.56 9.51
N ASP A 149 9.00 11.46 9.98
CA ASP A 149 10.05 10.71 9.29
C ASP A 149 10.94 9.92 10.27
N PRO A 150 10.38 8.92 10.98
CA PRO A 150 11.15 8.06 11.87
C PRO A 150 12.11 7.15 11.10
N GLY A 151 13.14 6.67 11.79
CA GLY A 151 13.95 5.55 11.32
C GLY A 151 13.12 4.26 11.36
N VAL A 152 13.25 3.43 10.34
CA VAL A 152 12.55 2.14 10.22
C VAL A 152 13.58 1.01 10.32
N ASP A 153 13.28 -0.03 11.10
CA ASP A 153 13.98 -1.32 11.09
C ASP A 153 12.93 -2.45 11.16
N LEU A 154 12.65 -3.04 10.00
CA LEU A 154 11.67 -4.11 9.84
C LEU A 154 12.36 -5.35 9.23
N ARG A 155 12.09 -6.52 9.79
CA ARG A 155 12.44 -7.83 9.27
C ARG A 155 11.19 -8.69 9.25
N ALA A 156 10.81 -9.15 8.07
CA ALA A 156 9.67 -10.04 7.89
C ALA A 156 10.07 -11.24 7.03
N THR A 157 9.54 -12.42 7.35
CA THR A 157 9.93 -13.68 6.72
C THR A 157 8.74 -14.53 6.32
N LYS A 158 8.98 -15.48 5.43
CA LYS A 158 8.05 -16.52 5.06
C LYS A 158 8.82 -17.83 4.93
N GLU A 159 8.30 -18.85 5.60
CA GLU A 159 8.83 -20.20 5.49
C GLU A 159 8.14 -20.92 4.32
N PHE A 160 8.96 -21.47 3.44
CA PHE A 160 8.60 -22.42 2.39
C PHE A 160 9.20 -23.80 2.75
N PRO A 161 8.77 -24.90 2.11
CA PRO A 161 9.21 -26.25 2.48
C PRO A 161 10.74 -26.42 2.55
N ASP A 162 11.47 -25.78 1.64
CA ASP A 162 12.93 -25.95 1.50
C ASP A 162 13.74 -24.67 1.75
N VAL A 163 13.07 -23.53 1.96
CA VAL A 163 13.73 -22.22 2.06
C VAL A 163 12.94 -21.26 2.93
N LYS A 164 13.63 -20.52 3.80
CA LYS A 164 13.06 -19.36 4.49
C LYS A 164 13.47 -18.10 3.75
N ALA A 165 12.53 -17.36 3.18
CA ALA A 165 12.80 -16.10 2.49
C ALA A 165 12.27 -14.92 3.29
N GLY A 166 12.86 -13.75 3.15
CA GLY A 166 12.43 -12.57 3.87
C GLY A 166 12.87 -11.26 3.26
N VAL A 167 12.34 -10.19 3.84
CA VAL A 167 12.65 -8.81 3.51
C VAL A 167 13.14 -8.09 4.76
N ASN A 168 14.18 -7.28 4.59
CA ASN A 168 14.61 -6.29 5.57
C ASN A 168 14.32 -4.90 5.00
N VAL A 169 13.69 -4.03 5.78
CA VAL A 169 13.44 -2.63 5.43
C VAL A 169 14.14 -1.75 6.45
N ARG A 170 15.04 -0.89 5.98
CA ARG A 170 15.82 0.04 6.81
C ARG A 170 15.92 1.41 6.18
N GLY A 171 16.16 2.44 6.97
CA GLY A 171 16.27 3.82 6.48
C GLY A 171 15.31 4.73 7.23
N THR A 172 14.87 5.81 6.60
CA THR A 172 13.78 6.63 7.14
C THR A 172 12.46 6.24 6.48
N LEU A 173 11.33 6.69 7.04
CA LEU A 173 10.01 6.40 6.48
C LEU A 173 9.82 7.03 5.09
N ARG A 174 10.47 8.15 4.81
CA ARG A 174 10.48 8.82 3.50
C ARG A 174 11.41 8.15 2.49
N GLU A 175 12.53 7.58 2.93
CA GLU A 175 13.50 6.90 2.08
C GLU A 175 13.82 5.48 2.58
N PRO A 176 12.84 4.55 2.55
CA PRO A 176 13.06 3.18 2.98
C PRO A 176 13.88 2.41 1.94
N ARG A 177 14.89 1.67 2.41
CA ARG A 177 15.68 0.74 1.61
C ARG A 177 15.29 -0.69 1.94
N MET A 178 14.84 -1.41 0.92
CA MET A 178 14.43 -2.80 1.04
C MET A 178 15.55 -3.73 0.54
N THR A 179 15.86 -4.77 1.29
CA THR A 179 16.79 -5.83 0.88
C THR A 179 16.14 -7.19 1.12
N PHE A 180 16.40 -8.14 0.23
CA PHE A 180 15.84 -9.48 0.28
C PHE A 180 16.90 -10.48 0.74
N PHE A 181 16.48 -11.47 1.52
CA PHE A 181 17.36 -12.54 2.00
C PHE A 181 16.64 -13.89 1.97
N SER A 182 17.42 -14.96 1.97
CA SER A 182 16.93 -16.32 2.13
C SER A 182 17.91 -17.18 2.92
N GLU A 183 17.37 -18.22 3.54
CA GLU A 183 18.11 -19.26 4.25
C GLU A 183 17.64 -20.61 3.68
N PRO A 184 18.47 -21.33 2.90
CA PRO A 184 19.86 -21.03 2.54
C PRO A 184 20.01 -19.81 1.60
N SER A 185 21.20 -19.20 1.56
CA SER A 185 21.47 -17.97 0.82
C SER A 185 21.34 -18.13 -0.70
N LEU A 186 20.25 -17.59 -1.27
CA LEU A 186 20.03 -17.51 -2.71
C LEU A 186 20.35 -16.10 -3.26
N PRO A 187 20.63 -15.97 -4.57
CA PRO A 187 20.68 -14.69 -5.26
C PRO A 187 19.37 -13.89 -5.09
N GLN A 188 19.46 -12.57 -4.90
CA GLN A 188 18.28 -11.72 -4.63
C GLN A 188 17.15 -11.88 -5.64
N SER A 189 17.48 -12.04 -6.93
CA SER A 189 16.48 -12.26 -7.98
C SER A 189 15.65 -13.51 -7.74
N GLN A 190 16.29 -14.61 -7.29
CA GLN A 190 15.59 -15.85 -6.96
C GLN A 190 14.72 -15.71 -5.71
N VAL A 191 15.17 -14.95 -4.71
CA VAL A 191 14.37 -14.64 -3.51
C VAL A 191 13.12 -13.84 -3.87
N VAL A 192 13.28 -12.82 -4.72
CA VAL A 192 12.16 -12.02 -5.22
C VAL A 192 11.21 -12.90 -6.04
N SER A 193 11.72 -13.75 -6.93
CA SER A 193 10.92 -14.73 -7.66
C SER A 193 10.19 -15.71 -6.73
N LEU A 194 10.80 -16.19 -5.66
CA LEU A 194 10.16 -17.07 -4.66
C LEU A 194 9.00 -16.38 -3.95
N ILE A 195 9.21 -15.12 -3.52
CA ILE A 195 8.17 -14.33 -2.86
C ILE A 195 7.03 -14.04 -3.85
N LEU A 196 7.33 -13.69 -5.11
CA LEU A 196 6.31 -13.44 -6.14
C LEU A 196 5.56 -14.72 -6.56
N ALA A 197 6.29 -15.75 -6.99
CA ALA A 197 5.75 -16.99 -7.56
C ALA A 197 5.17 -17.95 -6.51
N GLY A 198 5.61 -17.86 -5.24
CA GLY A 198 5.09 -18.69 -4.15
C GLY A 198 5.76 -20.07 -4.01
N GLY A 199 6.91 -20.31 -4.66
CA GLY A 199 7.66 -21.57 -4.59
C GLY A 199 8.77 -21.65 -5.63
N THR A 200 9.70 -22.60 -5.46
CA THR A 200 10.72 -22.91 -6.48
C THR A 200 10.04 -23.50 -7.71
N LEU A 201 10.55 -23.18 -8.90
CA LEU A 201 10.09 -23.72 -10.18
C LEU A 201 10.17 -25.27 -10.23
N GLU A 202 10.92 -25.89 -9.31
CA GLU A 202 11.00 -27.35 -9.10
C GLU A 202 9.71 -27.97 -8.55
N THR A 203 8.90 -27.23 -7.77
CA THR A 203 7.58 -27.73 -7.33
C THR A 203 6.54 -27.77 -8.46
N ALA A 204 6.80 -27.09 -9.58
CA ALA A 204 6.02 -27.23 -10.81
C ALA A 204 6.53 -28.36 -11.72
N GLN A 205 7.72 -28.93 -11.44
CA GLN A 205 8.30 -30.04 -12.20
C GLN A 205 8.00 -31.42 -11.59
N SER A 206 7.58 -31.48 -10.32
CA SER A 206 7.28 -32.75 -9.62
C SER A 206 5.81 -33.17 -9.66
N SER A 207 4.90 -32.34 -10.19
CA SER A 207 3.60 -32.83 -10.65
C SER A 207 3.79 -33.51 -12.00
N ASN A 208 3.68 -34.84 -12.03
CA ASN A 208 3.64 -35.70 -13.21
C ASN A 208 2.56 -35.28 -14.22
N ILE A 209 2.75 -34.17 -14.93
CA ILE A 209 1.98 -33.79 -16.11
C ILE A 209 2.81 -34.24 -17.31
N ALA A 210 2.78 -35.55 -17.53
CA ALA A 210 3.28 -36.18 -18.73
C ALA A 210 2.60 -35.54 -19.96
N SER A 211 3.39 -34.79 -20.73
CA SER A 211 3.44 -34.77 -22.21
C SER A 211 2.15 -34.72 -23.04
N SER A 212 1.00 -34.29 -22.51
CA SER A 212 -0.23 -34.17 -23.29
C SER A 212 -1.23 -33.26 -22.58
N GLY A 213 -1.35 -31.99 -23.02
CA GLY A 213 -2.40 -31.10 -22.53
C GLY A 213 -1.99 -29.69 -22.11
N ARG A 214 -0.94 -29.10 -22.71
CA ARG A 214 -0.57 -27.68 -22.51
C ARG A 214 -1.74 -26.70 -22.75
N ASP A 215 -2.69 -27.05 -23.61
CA ASP A 215 -3.85 -26.20 -23.93
C ASP A 215 -4.98 -26.28 -22.89
N ALA A 216 -5.07 -27.37 -22.12
CA ALA A 216 -6.14 -27.54 -21.12
C ALA A 216 -5.83 -26.82 -19.80
N ILE A 217 -4.55 -26.61 -19.47
CA ILE A 217 -4.11 -25.95 -18.24
C ILE A 217 -4.16 -24.42 -18.37
N LEU A 218 -3.91 -23.87 -19.57
CA LEU A 218 -4.04 -22.44 -19.83
C LEU A 218 -5.50 -21.97 -19.69
N ALA A 219 -6.46 -22.81 -20.11
CA ALA A 219 -7.88 -22.53 -19.96
C ALA A 219 -8.37 -22.59 -18.49
N GLN A 220 -7.86 -23.53 -17.69
CA GLN A 220 -8.23 -23.63 -16.26
C GLN A 220 -7.50 -22.62 -15.36
N GLY A 221 -6.24 -22.29 -15.67
CA GLY A 221 -5.47 -21.26 -14.96
C GLY A 221 -6.03 -19.84 -15.16
N GLY A 222 -6.50 -19.52 -16.37
CA GLY A 222 -7.18 -18.26 -16.66
C GLY A 222 -8.53 -18.14 -15.92
N ALA A 223 -9.30 -19.23 -15.83
CA ALA A 223 -10.60 -19.23 -15.16
C ALA A 223 -10.51 -19.02 -13.64
N ILE A 224 -9.49 -19.56 -12.98
CA ILE A 224 -9.30 -19.44 -11.52
C ILE A 224 -8.76 -18.05 -11.14
N LEU A 225 -7.89 -17.47 -11.98
CA LEU A 225 -7.38 -16.10 -11.79
C LEU A 225 -8.46 -15.04 -12.09
N ALA A 226 -9.33 -15.27 -13.08
CA ALA A 226 -10.48 -14.42 -13.36
C ALA A 226 -11.51 -14.41 -12.22
N GLN A 227 -11.77 -15.56 -11.59
CA GLN A 227 -12.73 -15.65 -10.48
C GLN A 227 -12.23 -15.00 -9.17
N GLN A 228 -10.91 -14.96 -8.93
CA GLN A 228 -10.35 -14.40 -7.68
C GLN A 228 -9.97 -12.93 -7.77
N LEU A 229 -9.60 -12.41 -8.94
CA LEU A 229 -9.36 -10.97 -9.13
C LEU A 229 -10.63 -10.20 -9.54
N GLY A 230 -11.56 -10.81 -10.29
CA GLY A 230 -12.75 -10.15 -10.82
C GLY A 230 -13.81 -9.73 -9.78
N GLN A 231 -13.73 -10.22 -8.53
CA GLN A 231 -14.74 -9.93 -7.50
C GLN A 231 -14.46 -8.66 -6.66
N ARG A 232 -13.26 -8.06 -6.75
CA ARG A 232 -12.93 -6.84 -5.98
C ARG A 232 -12.41 -5.68 -6.81
N ILE A 233 -11.90 -5.98 -8.00
CA ILE A 233 -11.56 -5.01 -9.02
C ILE A 233 -12.31 -5.53 -10.23
N GLY A 234 -13.24 -4.76 -10.81
CA GLY A 234 -14.08 -5.25 -11.92
C GLY A 234 -13.32 -5.44 -13.23
N ILE A 235 -12.15 -6.08 -13.18
CA ILE A 235 -11.30 -6.52 -14.28
C ILE A 235 -11.83 -7.90 -14.64
N GLU A 236 -12.39 -8.00 -15.84
CA GLU A 236 -13.10 -9.21 -16.29
C GLU A 236 -12.18 -10.15 -17.07
N ASP A 237 -11.03 -9.65 -17.54
CA ASP A 237 -10.11 -10.41 -18.38
C ASP A 237 -8.66 -10.21 -17.89
N VAL A 238 -7.96 -11.32 -17.60
CA VAL A 238 -6.53 -11.32 -17.27
C VAL A 238 -5.89 -12.43 -18.09
N GLY A 239 -4.99 -12.06 -18.99
CA GLY A 239 -4.40 -12.97 -19.96
C GLY A 239 -2.92 -12.71 -20.17
N ILE A 240 -2.26 -13.69 -20.78
CA ILE A 240 -0.91 -13.54 -21.31
C ILE A 240 -1.05 -13.49 -22.83
N GLU A 241 -0.67 -12.37 -23.44
CA GLU A 241 -0.63 -12.22 -24.89
C GLU A 241 0.81 -12.33 -25.38
N GLN A 242 1.04 -13.15 -26.39
CA GLN A 242 2.31 -13.19 -27.10
C GLN A 242 2.14 -12.52 -28.46
N ASN A 243 2.90 -11.45 -28.71
CA ASN A 243 2.84 -10.74 -29.99
C ASN A 243 3.58 -11.54 -31.09
N LEU A 244 3.38 -11.20 -32.37
CA LEU A 244 4.07 -11.82 -33.51
C LEU A 244 5.60 -11.74 -33.42
N ALA A 245 6.14 -10.79 -32.64
CA ALA A 245 7.56 -10.67 -32.32
C ALA A 245 8.03 -11.64 -31.20
N ASN A 246 7.19 -12.60 -30.77
CA ASN A 246 7.42 -13.52 -29.66
C ASN A 246 7.52 -12.85 -28.26
N GLU A 247 7.23 -11.56 -28.17
CA GLU A 247 7.23 -10.81 -26.91
C GLU A 247 6.04 -11.19 -26.05
N THR A 248 6.32 -11.63 -24.82
CA THR A 248 5.30 -12.02 -23.84
C THR A 248 4.85 -10.80 -23.05
N SER A 249 3.54 -10.56 -23.02
CA SER A 249 2.90 -9.42 -22.36
C SER A 249 1.84 -9.91 -21.40
N LEU A 250 1.81 -9.36 -20.18
CA LEU A 250 0.70 -9.59 -19.25
C LEU A 250 -0.37 -8.53 -19.53
N VAL A 251 -1.61 -8.93 -19.79
CA VAL A 251 -2.69 -8.03 -20.20
C VAL A 251 -3.86 -8.10 -19.22
N PHE A 252 -4.34 -6.92 -18.82
CA PHE A 252 -5.50 -6.72 -17.94
C PHE A 252 -6.59 -6.01 -18.73
N GLY A 253 -7.75 -6.64 -18.92
CA GLY A 253 -8.84 -6.18 -19.75
C GLY A 253 -10.16 -5.99 -19.02
N LYS A 254 -10.97 -5.04 -19.48
CA LYS A 254 -12.32 -4.79 -18.99
C LYS A 254 -13.25 -4.30 -20.12
N TYR A 255 -14.47 -4.79 -20.13
CA TYR A 255 -15.56 -4.18 -20.89
C TYR A 255 -16.16 -3.01 -20.09
N LEU A 256 -16.05 -1.80 -20.64
CA LEU A 256 -16.72 -0.61 -20.07
C LEU A 256 -18.16 -0.48 -20.57
N SER A 257 -18.47 -1.12 -21.70
CA SER A 257 -19.83 -1.32 -22.22
C SER A 257 -19.85 -2.54 -23.13
N SER A 258 -21.02 -2.93 -23.64
CA SER A 258 -21.14 -4.00 -24.65
C SER A 258 -20.37 -3.72 -25.95
N ARG A 259 -19.89 -2.49 -26.16
CA ARG A 259 -19.18 -2.04 -27.37
C ARG A 259 -17.78 -1.52 -27.11
N LEU A 260 -17.39 -1.30 -25.85
CA LEU A 260 -16.11 -0.68 -25.50
C LEU A 260 -15.30 -1.60 -24.60
N TYR A 261 -14.19 -2.11 -25.14
CA TYR A 261 -13.22 -2.92 -24.44
C TYR A 261 -11.92 -2.12 -24.26
N VAL A 262 -11.41 -2.08 -23.03
CA VAL A 262 -10.15 -1.41 -22.69
C VAL A 262 -9.24 -2.43 -22.04
N SER A 263 -7.99 -2.49 -22.48
CA SER A 263 -6.99 -3.39 -21.92
C SER A 263 -5.64 -2.71 -21.76
N TYR A 264 -4.95 -3.06 -20.68
CA TYR A 264 -3.62 -2.56 -20.34
C TYR A 264 -2.64 -3.72 -20.30
N GLY A 265 -1.61 -3.66 -21.14
CA GLY A 265 -0.56 -4.67 -21.26
C GLY A 265 0.77 -4.18 -20.72
N VAL A 266 1.51 -5.05 -20.04
CA VAL A 266 2.90 -4.82 -19.62
C VAL A 266 3.79 -5.86 -20.28
N SER A 267 4.73 -5.42 -21.11
CA SER A 267 5.73 -6.30 -21.73
C SER A 267 6.71 -6.81 -20.67
N LEU A 268 6.87 -8.14 -20.57
CA LEU A 268 7.77 -8.79 -19.62
C LEU A 268 9.25 -8.69 -20.03
N ALA A 269 9.52 -8.39 -21.30
CA ALA A 269 10.88 -8.30 -21.84
C ALA A 269 11.46 -6.88 -21.73
N GLU A 270 10.69 -5.85 -22.13
CA GLU A 270 11.17 -4.46 -22.22
C GLU A 270 10.56 -3.52 -21.16
N ALA A 271 9.71 -4.01 -20.25
CA ALA A 271 8.99 -3.20 -19.24
C ALA A 271 8.20 -2.03 -19.85
N ILE A 272 7.72 -2.19 -21.08
CA ILE A 272 6.91 -1.20 -21.79
C ILE A 272 5.44 -1.42 -21.47
N ASN A 273 4.75 -0.33 -21.16
CA ASN A 273 3.32 -0.31 -20.89
C ASN A 273 2.57 0.03 -22.18
N THR A 274 1.55 -0.75 -22.52
CA THR A 274 0.75 -0.59 -23.73
C THR A 274 -0.73 -0.57 -23.38
N LEU A 275 -1.42 0.53 -23.66
CA LEU A 275 -2.87 0.66 -23.55
C LEU A 275 -3.51 0.34 -24.90
N LYS A 276 -4.41 -0.64 -24.93
CA LYS A 276 -5.23 -0.97 -26.10
C LYS A 276 -6.69 -0.65 -25.80
N LEU A 277 -7.38 -0.07 -26.77
CA LEU A 277 -8.80 0.21 -26.72
C LEU A 277 -9.45 -0.29 -28.00
N ARG A 278 -10.57 -0.99 -27.85
CA ARG A 278 -11.36 -1.54 -28.95
C ARG A 278 -12.80 -1.08 -28.80
N TYR A 279 -13.30 -0.35 -29.79
CA TYR A 279 -14.64 0.17 -29.83
C TYR A 279 -15.40 -0.34 -31.06
N SER A 280 -16.45 -1.12 -30.84
CA SER A 280 -17.33 -1.61 -31.90
C SER A 280 -18.40 -0.56 -32.21
N ILE A 281 -18.26 0.09 -33.37
CA ILE A 281 -19.20 1.11 -33.83
C ILE A 281 -20.54 0.43 -34.20
N ASN A 282 -20.46 -0.71 -34.87
CA ASN A 282 -21.55 -1.62 -35.20
C ASN A 282 -20.99 -3.03 -35.46
N ASP A 283 -21.84 -3.98 -35.86
CA ASP A 283 -21.45 -5.39 -36.07
C ASP A 283 -20.41 -5.59 -37.19
N ARG A 284 -20.15 -4.56 -38.01
CA ARG A 284 -19.20 -4.63 -39.13
C ARG A 284 -17.97 -3.76 -38.95
N TRP A 285 -18.02 -2.73 -38.10
CA TRP A 285 -16.98 -1.71 -37.96
C TRP A 285 -16.44 -1.67 -36.53
N THR A 286 -15.14 -1.91 -36.39
CA THR A 286 -14.44 -1.85 -35.10
C THR A 286 -13.25 -0.92 -35.19
N LEU A 287 -13.19 0.08 -34.32
CA LEU A 287 -12.02 0.92 -34.11
C LEU A 287 -11.11 0.27 -33.07
N ARG A 288 -9.82 0.15 -33.38
CA ARG A 288 -8.80 -0.30 -32.43
C ARG A 288 -7.72 0.75 -32.33
N THR A 289 -7.33 1.07 -31.12
CA THR A 289 -6.25 2.02 -30.85
C THR A 289 -5.29 1.38 -29.87
N GLU A 290 -4.00 1.54 -30.12
CA GLU A 290 -2.93 1.08 -29.26
C GLU A 290 -1.99 2.24 -28.95
N ALA A 291 -1.61 2.38 -27.68
CA ALA A 291 -0.72 3.43 -27.21
C ALA A 291 0.31 2.82 -26.25
N GLY A 292 1.57 2.76 -26.67
CA GLY A 292 2.68 2.25 -25.88
C GLY A 292 4.01 2.85 -26.34
N LYS A 293 4.96 2.02 -26.76
CA LYS A 293 6.21 2.46 -27.42
C LYS A 293 5.92 3.30 -28.67
N GLU A 294 4.88 2.92 -29.39
CA GLU A 294 4.32 3.62 -30.54
C GLU A 294 2.80 3.77 -30.34
N ALA A 295 2.22 4.77 -30.99
CA ALA A 295 0.78 4.98 -30.99
C ALA A 295 0.22 4.63 -32.38
N SER A 296 -0.77 3.75 -32.42
CA SER A 296 -1.43 3.33 -33.65
C SER A 296 -2.95 3.33 -33.49
N ALA A 297 -3.65 3.57 -34.60
CA ALA A 297 -5.09 3.50 -34.67
C ALA A 297 -5.48 2.84 -36.00
N GLU A 298 -6.30 1.80 -35.92
CA GLU A 298 -6.79 1.06 -37.08
C GLU A 298 -8.31 0.94 -37.03
N ILE A 299 -8.94 0.96 -38.21
CA ILE A 299 -10.36 0.71 -38.37
C ILE A 299 -10.50 -0.61 -39.12
N VAL A 300 -11.15 -1.57 -38.49
CA VAL A 300 -11.34 -2.93 -39.01
C VAL A 300 -12.77 -3.09 -39.47
N TYR A 301 -12.93 -3.53 -40.72
CA TYR A 301 -14.22 -3.89 -41.31
C TYR A 301 -14.33 -5.41 -41.47
N THR A 302 -15.37 -6.01 -40.88
CA THR A 302 -15.61 -7.46 -40.94
C THR A 302 -16.83 -7.76 -41.81
N VAL A 303 -16.68 -8.68 -42.77
CA VAL A 303 -17.76 -9.19 -43.62
C VAL A 303 -17.85 -10.68 -43.42
N GLU A 304 -18.96 -11.16 -42.89
CA GLU A 304 -19.30 -12.58 -42.92
C GLU A 304 -19.79 -12.93 -44.32
N LYS A 305 -19.17 -13.95 -44.92
CA LYS A 305 -19.55 -14.48 -46.22
C LYS A 305 -20.28 -15.80 -45.98
N ASN A 306 -21.59 -15.80 -46.25
CA ASN A 306 -22.40 -17.03 -46.29
C ASN A 306 -21.99 -17.91 -47.48
#